data_AF-A0A5M3XSD7-F1
#
_entry.id   AF-A0A5M3XSD7-F1
#
_cell.length_a   1.000
_cell.length_b   1.000
_cell.length_c   1.000
_cell.angle_alpha   90.00
_cell.angle_beta   90.00
_cell.angle_gamma   90.00
#
_symmetry.space_group_name_H-M   'P 1'
#
loop_
_entity.id
_entity.type
_entity.pdbx_description
1 polymer ?
#
loop_
_entity_poly.entity_id
_entity_poly.type
_entity_poly.pdbx_seq_one_letter_code
_entity_poly.pdbx_strand_id
1 'polypeptide(L)'
;MTADAQEYIDAMARSRGYVLDYHKIMATADFPVLLAANHVVEAAYLKQRTLDRRTKELLFVLSLTVLRAPKPQIRSHIQVALDLGVSPQEILEAIEIALPEAGVVAFQWGVEAWQEVVGIELMEPGVEVHDGQSQ
;
A
#
# COMPACT_ATOMS: atom_id res chain seq x y z
N MET A 1 1.70 -12.71 30.15
CA MET A 1 1.84 -11.91 28.90
C MET A 1 2.97 -12.40 28.02
N THR A 2 4.17 -12.71 28.54
CA THR A 2 5.30 -13.16 27.70
C THR A 2 5.09 -14.52 27.03
N ALA A 3 4.45 -15.48 27.72
CA ALA A 3 4.14 -16.80 27.14
C ALA A 3 3.15 -16.71 25.95
N ASP A 4 2.11 -15.88 26.08
CA ASP A 4 1.12 -15.67 25.02
C ASP A 4 1.74 -14.97 23.81
N ALA A 5 2.62 -13.99 24.05
CA ALA A 5 3.34 -13.28 23.00
C ALA A 5 4.32 -14.19 22.23
N GLN A 6 5.03 -15.09 22.93
CA GLN A 6 5.92 -16.06 22.30
C GLN A 6 5.16 -17.05 21.43
N GLU A 7 4.08 -17.65 21.97
CA GLU A 7 3.25 -18.59 21.21
C GLU A 7 2.64 -17.91 19.96
N TYR A 8 2.24 -16.64 20.06
CA TYR A 8 1.75 -15.87 18.93
C TYR A 8 2.79 -15.69 17.82
N ILE A 9 4.04 -15.36 18.20
CA ILE A 9 5.15 -15.22 17.25
C ILE A 9 5.47 -16.56 16.58
N ASP A 10 5.48 -17.64 17.34
CA ASP A 10 5.74 -18.98 16.81
C ASP A 10 4.62 -19.44 15.86
N ALA A 11 3.35 -19.14 16.20
CA ALA A 11 2.22 -19.38 15.33
C ALA A 11 2.29 -18.55 14.03
N MET A 12 2.75 -17.31 14.10
CA MET A 12 2.98 -16.46 12.93
C MET A 12 4.05 -17.05 12.01
N ALA A 13 5.19 -17.50 12.56
CA ALA A 13 6.24 -18.15 11.80
C ALA A 13 5.73 -19.40 11.07
N ARG A 14 4.96 -20.26 11.77
CA ARG A 14 4.38 -21.48 11.19
C ARG A 14 3.38 -21.20 10.07
N SER A 15 2.53 -20.18 10.23
CA SER A 15 1.45 -19.88 9.28
C SER A 15 1.89 -19.04 8.08
N ARG A 16 2.82 -18.10 8.27
CA ARG A 16 3.25 -17.13 7.24
C ARG A 16 4.61 -17.45 6.64
N GLY A 17 5.41 -18.29 7.30
CA GLY A 17 6.79 -18.58 6.90
C GLY A 17 7.80 -17.47 7.23
N TYR A 18 7.37 -16.38 7.88
CA TYR A 18 8.24 -15.28 8.29
C TYR A 18 7.70 -14.54 9.51
N VAL A 19 8.61 -13.90 10.25
CA VAL A 19 8.30 -12.95 11.33
C VAL A 19 9.26 -11.76 11.19
N LEU A 20 8.72 -10.59 10.84
CA LEU A 20 9.50 -9.36 10.75
C LEU A 20 9.92 -8.86 12.14
N ASP A 21 11.05 -8.14 12.20
CA ASP A 21 11.63 -7.70 13.47
C ASP A 21 10.70 -6.81 14.29
N TYR A 22 9.88 -5.97 13.64
CA TYR A 22 8.91 -5.15 14.36
C TYR A 22 7.87 -6.01 15.11
N HIS A 23 7.49 -7.19 14.61
CA HIS A 23 6.59 -8.09 15.35
C HIS A 23 7.28 -8.58 16.63
N LYS A 24 8.57 -8.94 16.55
CA LYS A 24 9.34 -9.41 17.72
C LYS A 24 9.47 -8.28 18.74
N ILE A 25 9.85 -7.08 18.29
CA ILE A 25 9.98 -5.88 19.12
C ILE A 25 8.65 -5.59 19.82
N MET A 26 7.54 -5.53 19.08
CA MET A 26 6.23 -5.22 19.64
C MET A 26 5.69 -6.35 20.52
N ALA A 27 5.93 -7.63 20.19
CA ALA A 27 5.56 -8.74 21.06
C ALA A 27 6.25 -8.66 22.42
N THR A 28 7.51 -8.21 22.44
CA THR A 28 8.28 -7.98 23.67
C THR A 28 7.85 -6.72 24.41
N ALA A 29 7.65 -5.61 23.69
CA ALA A 29 7.44 -4.29 24.30
C ALA A 29 5.97 -3.94 24.58
N ASP A 30 5.05 -4.31 23.68
CA ASP A 30 3.62 -3.98 23.75
C ASP A 30 2.78 -4.98 22.93
N PHE A 31 2.59 -6.17 23.51
CA PHE A 31 1.85 -7.26 22.86
C PHE A 31 0.38 -6.91 22.56
N PRO A 32 -0.39 -6.23 23.44
CA PRO A 32 -1.75 -5.83 23.13
C PRO A 32 -1.87 -4.97 21.86
N VAL A 33 -0.96 -4.00 21.66
CA VAL A 33 -0.95 -3.17 20.45
C VAL A 33 -0.58 -4.00 19.21
N LEU A 34 0.41 -4.90 19.32
CA LEU A 34 0.75 -5.81 18.21
C LEU A 34 -0.46 -6.63 17.76
N LEU A 35 -1.18 -7.21 18.72
CA LEU A 35 -2.34 -8.06 18.43
C LEU A 35 -3.44 -7.26 17.72
N ALA A 36 -3.76 -6.06 18.21
CA ALA A 36 -4.74 -5.19 17.59
C ALA A 36 -4.35 -4.77 16.16
N ALA A 37 -3.09 -4.37 15.95
CA ALA A 37 -2.59 -3.98 14.63
C ALA A 37 -2.63 -5.15 13.64
N ASN A 38 -2.21 -6.35 14.07
CA ASN A 38 -2.16 -7.51 13.19
C ASN A 38 -3.57 -8.04 12.84
N HIS A 39 -4.58 -7.83 13.69
CA HIS A 39 -5.98 -8.10 13.32
C HIS A 39 -6.47 -7.23 12.15
N VAL A 40 -6.03 -5.97 12.07
CA VAL A 40 -6.34 -5.11 10.92
C VAL A 40 -5.65 -5.63 9.67
N VAL A 41 -4.36 -5.97 9.75
CA VAL A 41 -3.61 -6.56 8.62
C VAL A 41 -4.26 -7.86 8.15
N GLU A 42 -4.70 -8.70 9.07
CA GLU A 42 -5.37 -9.95 8.74
C GLU A 42 -6.70 -9.70 8.02
N ALA A 43 -7.55 -8.82 8.56
CA ALA A 43 -8.87 -8.54 8.01
C ALA A 43 -8.83 -7.77 6.68
N ALA A 44 -7.83 -6.89 6.48
CA ALA A 44 -7.71 -6.08 5.29
C ALA A 44 -6.95 -6.82 4.17
N TYR A 45 -5.85 -7.50 4.52
CA TYR A 45 -4.89 -7.98 3.53
C TYR A 45 -4.81 -9.52 3.46
N LEU A 46 -4.60 -10.21 4.58
CA LEU A 46 -4.35 -11.67 4.56
C LEU A 46 -5.60 -12.49 4.24
N LYS A 47 -6.75 -12.15 4.84
CA LYS A 47 -8.00 -12.89 4.64
C LYS A 47 -8.61 -12.60 3.27
N GLN A 48 -9.00 -13.65 2.56
CA GLN A 48 -9.77 -13.51 1.31
C GLN A 48 -11.10 -12.78 1.59
N ARG A 49 -11.38 -11.76 0.79
CA ARG A 49 -12.62 -10.97 0.82
C ARG A 49 -13.05 -10.72 -0.63
N THR A 50 -13.75 -9.62 -0.91
CA THR A 50 -14.16 -9.25 -2.27
C THR A 50 -12.97 -9.05 -3.21
N LEU A 51 -11.91 -8.36 -2.75
CA LEU A 51 -10.65 -8.30 -3.47
C LEU A 51 -9.86 -9.57 -3.22
N ASP A 52 -9.45 -10.23 -4.31
CA ASP A 52 -8.63 -11.41 -4.24
C ASP A 52 -7.17 -11.10 -3.89
N ARG A 53 -6.42 -12.15 -3.58
CA ARG A 53 -5.03 -12.01 -3.20
C ARG A 53 -4.16 -11.44 -4.32
N ARG A 54 -4.45 -11.77 -5.58
CA ARG A 54 -3.72 -11.28 -6.75
C ARG A 54 -3.86 -9.76 -6.90
N THR A 55 -5.10 -9.25 -6.87
CA THR A 55 -5.39 -7.82 -6.89
C THR A 55 -4.75 -7.10 -5.71
N LYS A 56 -4.82 -7.68 -4.50
CA LYS A 56 -4.18 -7.08 -3.33
C LYS A 56 -2.67 -6.93 -3.49
N GLU A 57 -1.97 -7.92 -4.03
CA GLU A 57 -0.53 -7.77 -4.26
C GLU A 57 -0.21 -6.69 -5.31
N LEU A 58 -1.01 -6.58 -6.39
CA LEU A 58 -0.85 -5.49 -7.36
C LEU A 58 -1.02 -4.11 -6.70
N LEU A 59 -2.03 -3.94 -5.84
CA LEU A 59 -2.23 -2.71 -5.07
C LEU A 59 -1.07 -2.43 -4.10
N PHE A 60 -0.52 -3.46 -3.45
CA PHE A 60 0.65 -3.31 -2.59
C PHE A 60 1.90 -2.90 -3.38
N VAL A 61 2.15 -3.51 -4.55
CA VAL A 61 3.27 -3.12 -5.42
C VAL A 61 3.14 -1.67 -5.87
N LEU A 62 1.96 -1.25 -6.34
CA LEU A 62 1.67 0.14 -6.71
C LEU A 62 1.90 1.08 -5.52
N SER A 63 1.27 0.79 -4.36
CA SER A 63 1.37 1.63 -3.16
C SER A 63 2.81 1.78 -2.67
N LEU A 64 3.58 0.69 -2.60
CA LEU A 64 4.97 0.73 -2.19
C LEU A 64 5.85 1.50 -3.19
N THR A 65 5.53 1.43 -4.48
CA THR A 65 6.19 2.22 -5.53
C THR A 65 5.94 3.71 -5.33
N VAL A 66 4.68 4.11 -5.15
CA VAL A 66 4.27 5.50 -4.90
C VAL A 66 4.91 6.05 -3.62
N LEU A 67 4.95 5.24 -2.55
CA LEU A 67 5.57 5.59 -1.27
C LEU A 67 7.11 5.57 -1.30
N ARG A 68 7.73 5.20 -2.43
CA ARG A 68 9.19 5.08 -2.59
C ARG A 68 9.81 4.15 -1.55
N ALA A 69 9.13 3.04 -1.27
CA ALA A 69 9.58 2.06 -0.30
C ALA A 69 10.95 1.45 -0.68
N PRO A 70 11.72 0.93 0.28
CA PRO A 70 12.97 0.25 -0.02
C PRO A 70 12.77 -0.90 -1.01
N LYS A 71 13.65 -1.03 -2.01
CA LYS A 71 13.59 -2.07 -3.05
C LYS A 71 13.36 -3.49 -2.51
N PRO A 72 13.97 -3.94 -1.39
CA PRO A 72 13.71 -5.27 -0.85
C PRO A 72 12.24 -5.54 -0.51
N GLN A 73 11.52 -4.53 -0.01
CA GLN A 73 10.11 -4.66 0.34
C GLN A 73 9.23 -4.74 -0.91
N ILE A 74 9.52 -3.91 -1.92
CA ILE A 74 8.81 -4.00 -3.21
C ILE A 74 9.05 -5.39 -3.84
N ARG A 75 10.30 -5.86 -3.82
CA ARG A 75 10.69 -7.17 -4.35
C ARG A 75 9.95 -8.32 -3.67
N SER A 76 9.73 -8.27 -2.35
CA SER A 76 9.00 -9.34 -1.67
C SER A 76 7.55 -9.43 -2.13
N HIS A 77 6.87 -8.31 -2.33
CA HIS A 77 5.49 -8.31 -2.84
C HIS A 77 5.40 -8.73 -4.32
N ILE A 78 6.37 -8.33 -5.15
CA ILE A 78 6.49 -8.83 -6.53
C ILE A 78 6.63 -10.35 -6.54
N GLN A 79 7.47 -10.93 -5.67
CA GLN A 79 7.63 -12.38 -5.60
C GLN A 79 6.33 -13.07 -5.19
N VAL A 80 5.63 -12.57 -4.16
CA VAL A 80 4.33 -13.13 -3.74
C VAL A 80 3.30 -13.04 -4.87
N ALA A 81 3.26 -11.94 -5.62
CA ALA A 81 2.36 -11.80 -6.77
C ALA A 81 2.65 -12.86 -7.85
N LEU A 82 3.93 -13.07 -8.18
CA LEU A 82 4.35 -14.10 -9.15
C LEU A 82 3.99 -15.51 -8.67
N ASP A 83 4.20 -15.81 -7.37
CA ASP A 83 3.85 -17.11 -6.78
C ASP A 83 2.33 -17.38 -6.81
N LEU A 84 1.52 -16.32 -6.86
CA LEU A 84 0.06 -16.37 -7.01
C LEU A 84 -0.40 -16.37 -8.48
N GLY A 85 0.53 -16.39 -9.45
CA GLY A 85 0.24 -16.46 -10.87
C GLY A 85 -0.11 -15.11 -11.51
N VAL A 86 0.19 -13.98 -10.87
CA VAL A 86 0.17 -12.67 -11.54
C VAL A 86 1.34 -12.63 -12.53
N SER A 87 1.07 -12.18 -13.75
CA SER A 87 2.10 -12.11 -14.80
C SER A 87 3.09 -10.96 -14.55
N PRO A 88 4.33 -11.07 -15.05
CA PRO A 88 5.28 -9.96 -15.02
C PRO A 88 4.74 -8.67 -15.67
N GLN A 89 3.89 -8.81 -16.70
CA GLN A 89 3.28 -7.68 -17.40
C GLN A 89 2.23 -6.97 -16.54
N GLU A 90 1.32 -7.70 -15.87
CA GLU A 90 0.36 -7.10 -14.94
C GLU A 90 1.06 -6.32 -13.80
N ILE A 91 2.20 -6.84 -13.32
CA ILE A 91 3.01 -6.17 -12.30
C ILE A 91 3.63 -4.88 -12.85
N LEU A 92 4.15 -4.92 -14.08
CA LEU A 92 4.71 -3.73 -14.73
C LEU A 92 3.64 -2.67 -14.95
N GLU A 93 2.47 -3.04 -15.44
CA GLU A 93 1.33 -2.12 -15.63
C GLU A 93 0.88 -1.47 -14.31
N ALA A 94 0.88 -2.23 -13.21
CA ALA A 94 0.62 -1.66 -11.89
C ALA A 94 1.70 -0.65 -11.45
N ILE A 95 2.97 -0.86 -11.81
CA ILE A 95 4.07 0.10 -11.55
C ILE A 95 3.94 1.35 -12.43
N GLU A 96 3.53 1.20 -13.69
CA GLU A 96 3.34 2.32 -14.63
C GLU A 96 2.29 3.32 -14.13
N ILE A 97 1.24 2.85 -13.44
CA ILE A 97 0.24 3.70 -12.78
C ILE A 97 0.87 4.60 -11.69
N ALA A 98 2.02 4.24 -11.12
CA ALA A 98 2.70 5.10 -10.16
C ALA A 98 3.21 6.41 -10.78
N LEU A 99 3.39 6.48 -12.11
CA LEU A 99 3.84 7.70 -12.79
C LEU A 99 2.84 8.86 -12.63
N PRO A 100 1.55 8.73 -12.99
CA PRO A 100 0.59 9.79 -12.72
C PRO A 100 0.41 10.05 -11.21
N GLU A 101 0.27 8.99 -10.39
CA GLU A 101 -0.02 9.14 -8.95
C GLU A 101 1.09 9.81 -8.14
N ALA A 102 2.36 9.52 -8.44
CA ALA A 102 3.51 10.11 -7.72
C ALA A 102 4.17 11.27 -8.48
N GLY A 103 3.98 11.36 -9.79
CA GLY A 103 4.60 12.36 -10.66
C GLY A 103 3.67 13.49 -11.07
N VAL A 104 2.52 13.17 -11.68
CA VAL A 104 1.55 14.19 -12.12
C VAL A 104 0.94 14.91 -10.92
N VAL A 105 0.57 14.20 -9.85
CA VAL A 105 0.07 14.82 -8.62
C VAL A 105 1.09 15.81 -8.05
N ALA A 106 2.37 15.43 -7.97
CA ALA A 106 3.42 16.32 -7.49
C ALA A 106 3.60 17.56 -8.39
N PHE A 107 3.47 17.40 -9.70
CA PHE A 107 3.48 18.49 -10.66
C PHE A 107 2.26 19.41 -10.50
N GLN A 108 1.06 18.85 -10.40
CA GLN A 108 -0.20 19.57 -10.21
C GLN A 108 -0.13 20.47 -8.97
N TRP A 109 0.28 19.94 -7.82
CA TRP A 109 0.45 20.74 -6.60
C TRP A 109 1.44 21.89 -6.77
N GLY A 110 2.52 21.69 -7.53
CA GLY A 110 3.48 22.75 -7.84
C GLY A 110 2.88 23.84 -8.73
N VAL A 111 2.10 23.46 -9.73
CA VAL A 111 1.42 24.40 -10.64
C VAL A 111 0.33 25.18 -9.91
N GLU A 112 -0.48 24.52 -9.09
CA GLU A 112 -1.53 25.14 -8.28
C GLU A 112 -0.93 26.15 -7.30
N ALA A 113 0.08 25.75 -6.52
CA ALA A 113 0.77 26.68 -5.62
C ALA A 113 1.39 27.88 -6.34
N TRP A 114 1.95 27.67 -7.54
CA TRP A 114 2.45 28.77 -8.37
C TRP A 114 1.31 29.69 -8.83
N GLN A 115 0.21 29.12 -9.30
CA GLN A 115 -0.95 29.86 -9.78
C GLN A 115 -1.57 30.70 -8.66
N GLU A 116 -1.66 30.18 -7.44
CA GLU A 116 -2.13 30.91 -6.26
C GLU A 116 -1.26 32.14 -5.94
N VAL A 117 0.06 32.00 -6.02
CA VAL A 117 1.01 33.09 -5.73
C VAL A 117 1.04 34.13 -6.85
N VAL A 118 0.97 33.70 -8.11
CA VAL A 118 1.02 34.60 -9.28
C VAL A 118 -0.34 35.25 -9.56
N GLY A 119 -1.44 34.63 -9.13
CA GLY A 119 -2.80 35.14 -9.29
C GLY A 119 -3.32 35.02 -10.73
N ILE A 120 -3.03 33.91 -11.42
CA ILE A 120 -3.55 33.68 -12.78
C ILE A 120 -5.02 33.26 -12.71
N GLU A 121 -5.88 33.90 -13.53
CA GLU A 121 -7.29 33.54 -13.67
C GLU A 121 -7.44 32.21 -14.44
N LEU A 122 -8.23 31.29 -13.90
CA LEU A 122 -8.45 29.97 -14.47
C LEU A 122 -9.52 30.03 -15.58
N MET A 123 -9.36 29.18 -16.60
CA MET A 123 -10.37 29.00 -17.63
C MET A 123 -11.34 27.89 -17.23
N GLU A 124 -12.63 28.18 -17.24
CA GLU A 124 -13.67 27.20 -16.96
C GLU A 124 -14.06 26.41 -18.23
N PRO A 125 -14.36 25.11 -18.12
CA PRO A 125 -14.87 24.33 -19.24
C PRO A 125 -16.19 24.88 -19.78
N GLY A 126 -16.32 24.97 -21.11
CA GLY A 126 -17.57 25.33 -21.78
C GLY A 126 -18.58 24.19 -21.94
N VAL A 127 -18.29 23.02 -21.35
CA VAL A 127 -19.08 21.78 -21.46
C VAL A 127 -19.19 21.10 -20.09
N GLU A 128 -20.20 20.25 -19.93
CA GLU A 128 -20.38 19.45 -18.71
C GLU A 128 -19.20 18.49 -18.52
N VAL A 129 -18.65 18.48 -17.31
CA VAL A 129 -17.55 17.60 -16.90
C VAL A 129 -17.94 16.89 -15.62
N HIS A 130 -17.43 15.66 -15.44
CA HIS A 130 -17.47 15.01 -14.14
C HIS A 130 -16.43 15.71 -13.25
N ASP A 131 -16.89 16.60 -12.39
CA ASP A 131 -16.03 17.18 -11.37
C ASP A 131 -15.92 16.22 -10.16
N GLY A 132 -14.76 16.26 -9.50
CA GLY A 132 -14.56 15.61 -8.21
C GLY A 132 -15.20 16.42 -7.06
N GLN A 133 -15.76 17.60 -7.36
CA GLN A 133 -16.49 18.44 -6.42
C GLN A 133 -17.96 18.02 -6.43
N SER A 134 -18.25 16.87 -5.81
CA SER A 134 -19.63 16.52 -5.51
C SER A 134 -20.27 17.61 -4.64
N GLN A 135 -21.50 18.02 -4.99
CA GLN A 135 -22.37 18.90 -4.19
C GLN A 135 -22.51 18.45 -2.73
#